data_AF-A0A7C9EBX1-F1
#
_entry.id   AF-A0A7C9EBX1-F1
#
_cell.length_a   1.000
_cell.length_b   1.000
_cell.length_c   1.000
_cell.angle_alpha   90.00
_cell.angle_beta   90.00
_cell.angle_gamma   90.00
#
_symmetry.space_group_name_H-M   'P 1'
#
loop_
_entity.id
_entity.type
_entity.pdbx_description
1 polymer ?
#
loop_
_entity_poly.entity_id
_entity_poly.type
_entity_poly.pdbx_seq_one_letter_code
_entity_poly.pdbx_strand_id
1 'polypeptide(L)'
;ICDAMDKAGKGADVLSRIQAGVAACFDASHCLNMTLWEFGETFVGYAWQTCSEMVMPVSWGTNNDSMFPPEKFDMQGFIKDCKHKYSVLPRPHWITTYYGGHDMKLILQKFGSNIIFSNGLKDPY
;
A
#
# COMPACT_ATOMS: atom_id res chain seq x y z
N ILE A 1 17.78 -3.64 8.07
CA ILE A 1 17.23 -4.77 7.28
C ILE A 1 18.30 -5.33 6.34
N CYS A 2 18.67 -4.64 5.25
CA CYS A 2 19.67 -5.16 4.28
C CYS A 2 20.98 -5.60 4.94
N ASP A 3 21.56 -4.76 5.81
CA ASP A 3 22.75 -5.10 6.57
C ASP A 3 22.62 -6.38 7.40
N ALA A 4 21.43 -6.66 7.95
CA ALA A 4 21.18 -7.87 8.73
C ALA A 4 21.12 -9.10 7.82
N MET A 5 20.50 -8.97 6.64
CA MET A 5 20.46 -10.03 5.62
C MET A 5 21.87 -10.35 5.11
N ASP A 6 22.69 -9.33 4.87
CA ASP A 6 24.05 -9.49 4.36
C ASP A 6 25.01 -10.11 5.40
N LYS A 7 24.77 -9.83 6.69
CA LYS A 7 25.57 -10.35 7.81
C LYS A 7 25.22 -11.77 8.24
N ALA A 8 24.16 -12.39 7.70
CA ALA A 8 23.73 -13.75 8.06
C ALA A 8 24.79 -14.85 7.76
N GLY A 9 25.90 -14.52 7.08
CA GLY A 9 27.07 -15.37 6.88
C GLY A 9 27.20 -15.92 5.45
N LYS A 10 28.44 -16.17 5.00
CA LYS A 10 28.71 -16.82 3.71
C LYS A 10 28.30 -18.29 3.79
N GLY A 11 27.27 -18.68 3.05
CA GLY A 11 26.69 -20.03 3.07
C GLY A 11 25.30 -20.14 3.72
N ALA A 12 24.80 -19.06 4.34
CA ALA A 12 23.42 -19.02 4.82
C ALA A 12 22.42 -19.09 3.66
N ASP A 13 21.42 -19.96 3.79
CA ASP A 13 20.34 -20.09 2.81
C ASP A 13 19.47 -18.83 2.74
N VAL A 14 18.62 -18.77 1.71
CA VAL A 14 17.76 -17.62 1.45
C VAL A 14 16.80 -17.34 2.61
N LEU A 15 16.25 -18.37 3.24
CA LEU A 15 15.29 -18.20 4.34
C LEU A 15 15.96 -17.65 5.61
N SER A 16 17.19 -18.06 5.88
CA SER A 16 18.01 -17.56 6.98
C SER A 16 18.30 -16.06 6.81
N ARG A 17 18.59 -15.63 5.58
CA ARG A 17 18.77 -14.20 5.26
C ARG A 17 17.47 -13.42 5.41
N ILE A 18 16.35 -13.95 4.93
CA ILE A 18 15.03 -13.33 5.10
C ILE A 18 14.70 -13.20 6.59
N GLN A 19 14.89 -14.27 7.38
CA GLN A 19 14.65 -14.27 8.82
C GLN A 19 15.48 -13.18 9.52
N ALA A 20 16.76 -13.02 9.18
CA ALA A 20 17.61 -11.96 9.73
C ALA A 20 17.09 -10.55 9.36
N GLY A 21 16.62 -10.38 8.13
CA GLY A 21 16.00 -9.12 7.68
C GLY A 21 14.71 -8.79 8.44
N VAL A 22 13.82 -9.77 8.60
CA VAL A 22 12.55 -9.62 9.32
C VAL A 22 12.78 -9.38 10.81
N ALA A 23 13.67 -10.15 11.45
CA ALA A 23 14.02 -9.95 12.86
C ALA A 23 14.56 -8.54 13.12
N ALA A 24 15.41 -8.02 12.23
CA ALA A 24 15.91 -6.65 12.30
C ALA A 24 14.84 -5.57 12.02
N CYS A 25 13.76 -5.89 11.29
CA CYS A 25 12.67 -4.97 11.02
C CYS A 25 11.72 -4.84 12.21
N PHE A 26 11.44 -5.95 12.89
CA PHE A 26 10.47 -6.03 13.98
C PHE A 26 11.12 -6.00 15.38
N ASP A 27 12.44 -5.81 15.45
CA ASP A 27 13.23 -5.90 16.69
C ASP A 27 12.94 -7.17 17.50
N ALA A 28 12.73 -8.28 16.79
CA ALA A 28 12.29 -9.54 17.37
C ALA A 28 13.49 -10.42 17.72
N SER A 29 13.54 -10.89 18.98
CA SER A 29 14.66 -11.68 19.50
C SER A 29 14.48 -13.20 19.40
N HIS A 30 13.24 -13.71 19.28
CA HIS A 30 12.98 -15.17 19.30
C HIS A 30 11.94 -15.66 18.29
N CYS A 31 10.67 -15.29 18.46
CA CYS A 31 9.57 -15.78 17.62
C CYS A 31 8.75 -14.60 17.10
N LEU A 32 8.49 -14.59 15.79
CA LEU A 32 7.61 -13.62 15.16
C LEU A 32 6.22 -14.21 15.06
N ASN A 33 5.27 -13.59 15.78
CA ASN A 33 3.88 -13.96 15.62
C ASN A 33 3.31 -13.25 14.38
N MET A 34 3.12 -14.00 13.30
CA MET A 34 2.59 -13.49 12.03
C MET A 34 1.06 -13.31 12.04
N THR A 35 0.38 -13.68 13.12
CA THR A 35 -1.10 -13.60 13.22
C THR A 35 -1.60 -12.41 14.04
N LEU A 36 -0.71 -11.67 14.71
CA LEU A 36 -1.07 -10.47 15.48
C LEU A 36 -1.24 -9.27 14.56
N TRP A 37 -2.33 -9.25 13.81
CA TRP A 37 -2.83 -8.01 13.21
C TRP A 37 -4.07 -7.61 14.00
N GLU A 38 -3.86 -6.90 15.11
CA GLU A 38 -4.97 -6.23 15.80
C GLU A 38 -5.44 -5.07 14.93
N PHE A 39 -6.51 -5.30 14.17
CA PHE A 39 -7.13 -4.27 13.37
C PHE A 39 -8.00 -3.37 14.24
N GLY A 40 -7.40 -2.28 14.73
CA GLY A 40 -8.14 -1.22 15.43
C GLY A 40 -9.15 -0.49 14.52
N GLU A 41 -9.98 0.35 15.11
CA GLU A 41 -11.03 1.11 14.39
C GLU A 41 -10.49 1.92 13.21
N THR A 42 -9.27 2.48 13.33
CA THR A 42 -8.61 3.21 12.23
C THR A 42 -8.40 2.34 10.99
N PHE A 43 -8.00 1.08 11.17
CA PHE A 43 -7.79 0.17 10.03
C PHE A 43 -9.11 -0.13 9.34
N VAL A 44 -10.16 -0.39 10.13
CA VAL A 44 -11.51 -0.65 9.60
C VAL A 44 -12.06 0.58 8.88
N GLY A 45 -11.87 1.78 9.44
CA GLY A 45 -12.28 3.05 8.84
C GLY A 45 -11.57 3.30 7.51
N TYR A 46 -10.26 3.10 7.45
CA TYR A 46 -9.50 3.25 6.21
C TYR A 46 -9.92 2.22 5.15
N ALA A 47 -10.13 0.96 5.55
CA ALA A 47 -10.65 -0.07 4.64
C ALA A 47 -12.03 0.31 4.07
N TRP A 48 -12.91 0.90 4.87
CA TRP A 48 -14.18 1.44 4.39
C TRP A 48 -14.00 2.63 3.42
N GLN A 49 -13.06 3.55 3.69
CA GLN A 49 -12.75 4.68 2.79
C GLN A 49 -12.27 4.19 1.42
N THR A 50 -11.39 3.18 1.38
CA THR A 50 -10.91 2.60 0.11
C THR A 50 -12.02 1.89 -0.65
N CYS A 51 -12.94 1.22 0.06
CA CYS A 51 -14.10 0.57 -0.53
C CYS A 51 -15.20 1.52 -1.01
N SER A 52 -15.13 2.81 -0.67
CA SER A 52 -16.13 3.82 -1.04
C SER A 52 -15.59 4.81 -2.06
N GLU A 53 -14.62 5.64 -1.67
CA GLU A 53 -14.14 6.77 -2.48
C GLU A 53 -12.65 6.69 -2.82
N MET A 54 -11.80 6.24 -1.88
CA MET A 54 -10.34 6.18 -2.03
C MET A 54 -9.89 4.94 -2.81
N VAL A 55 -10.44 4.75 -4.01
CA VAL A 55 -10.07 3.63 -4.87
C VAL A 55 -8.72 3.93 -5.52
N MET A 56 -7.68 3.23 -5.08
CA MET A 56 -6.31 3.38 -5.58
C MET A 56 -5.84 2.04 -6.16
N PRO A 57 -5.96 1.82 -7.48
CA PRO A 57 -5.47 0.62 -8.13
C PRO A 57 -3.95 0.51 -8.03
N VAL A 58 -3.45 -0.56 -7.41
CA VAL A 58 -2.01 -0.85 -7.32
C VAL A 58 -1.75 -2.19 -7.98
N SER A 59 -0.73 -2.26 -8.83
CA SER A 59 -0.26 -3.47 -9.50
C SER A 59 1.27 -3.45 -9.50
N TRP A 60 1.91 -4.61 -9.44
CA TRP A 60 3.36 -4.71 -9.40
C TRP A 60 3.86 -5.98 -10.09
N GLY A 61 5.12 -5.98 -10.52
CA GLY A 61 5.78 -7.18 -11.05
C GLY A 61 5.28 -7.64 -12.42
N THR A 62 4.31 -6.94 -13.02
CA THR A 62 3.73 -7.30 -14.31
C THR A 62 4.70 -7.12 -15.49
N ASN A 63 5.74 -6.30 -15.29
CA ASN A 63 6.77 -6.00 -16.29
C ASN A 63 8.19 -6.31 -15.79
N ASN A 64 8.34 -7.21 -14.81
CA ASN A 64 9.63 -7.48 -14.13
C ASN A 64 10.28 -6.21 -13.51
N ASP A 65 9.46 -5.25 -13.10
CA ASP A 65 9.82 -3.94 -12.56
C ASP A 65 9.90 -3.92 -11.02
N SER A 66 9.60 -5.05 -10.38
CA SER A 66 9.68 -5.21 -8.93
C SER A 66 10.24 -6.58 -8.56
N MET A 67 10.72 -6.72 -7.32
CA MET A 67 11.17 -7.99 -6.76
C MET A 67 10.03 -8.88 -6.25
N PHE A 68 8.77 -8.44 -6.38
CA PHE A 68 7.59 -9.15 -5.92
C PHE A 68 6.99 -10.02 -7.03
N PRO A 69 6.29 -11.13 -6.68
CA PRO A 69 5.49 -11.86 -7.63
C PRO A 69 4.48 -10.93 -8.35
N PRO A 70 4.22 -11.15 -9.65
CA PRO A 70 3.32 -10.29 -10.42
C PRO A 70 1.90 -10.31 -9.85
N GLU A 71 1.35 -9.13 -9.58
CA GLU A 71 -0.04 -8.96 -9.15
C GLU A 71 -0.70 -7.84 -9.94
N LYS A 72 -1.87 -8.16 -10.51
CA LYS A 72 -2.70 -7.20 -11.26
C LYS A 72 -3.91 -6.82 -10.43
N PHE A 73 -4.22 -5.53 -10.41
CA PHE A 73 -5.43 -5.03 -9.77
C PHE A 73 -6.67 -5.52 -10.51
N ASP A 74 -7.49 -6.31 -9.83
CA ASP A 74 -8.80 -6.76 -10.34
C ASP A 74 -9.93 -5.88 -9.76
N MET A 75 -10.46 -4.99 -10.60
CA MET A 75 -11.57 -4.12 -10.22
C MET A 75 -12.86 -4.89 -9.90
N GLN A 76 -13.12 -6.03 -10.57
CA GLN A 76 -14.36 -6.79 -10.33
C GLN A 76 -14.30 -7.52 -8.98
N GLY A 77 -13.16 -8.16 -8.69
CA GLY A 77 -12.86 -8.73 -7.37
C GLY A 77 -12.96 -7.67 -6.28
N PHE A 78 -12.33 -6.51 -6.48
CA PHE A 78 -12.39 -5.39 -5.53
C PHE A 78 -13.82 -4.93 -5.23
N ILE A 79 -14.66 -4.76 -6.26
CA ILE A 79 -16.09 -4.42 -6.09
C ILE A 79 -16.83 -5.49 -5.28
N LYS A 80 -16.62 -6.77 -5.60
CA LYS A 80 -17.28 -7.89 -4.93
C LYS A 80 -16.90 -7.94 -3.44
N ASP A 81 -15.63 -7.76 -3.13
CA ASP A 81 -15.12 -7.77 -1.76
C ASP A 81 -15.64 -6.60 -0.94
N CYS A 82 -15.65 -5.40 -1.51
CA CYS A 82 -16.21 -4.21 -0.85
C CYS A 82 -17.71 -4.34 -0.57
N LYS A 83 -18.46 -4.88 -1.54
CA LYS A 83 -19.88 -5.19 -1.34
C LYS A 83 -20.08 -6.22 -0.24
N HIS A 84 -19.25 -7.26 -0.19
CA HIS A 84 -19.35 -8.29 0.83
C HIS A 84 -19.03 -7.77 2.25
N LYS A 85 -17.93 -7.03 2.39
CA LYS A 85 -17.42 -6.56 3.70
C LYS A 85 -18.24 -5.40 4.28
N TYR A 86 -18.68 -4.47 3.43
CA TYR A 86 -19.23 -3.19 3.88
C TYR A 86 -20.57 -2.84 3.23
N SER A 87 -21.09 -3.67 2.31
CA SER A 87 -22.32 -3.39 1.55
C SER A 87 -22.28 -2.08 0.76
N VAL A 88 -21.07 -1.61 0.41
CA VAL A 88 -20.86 -0.42 -0.43
C VAL A 88 -20.30 -0.83 -1.79
N LEU A 89 -20.55 0.00 -2.79
CA LEU A 89 -19.93 -0.12 -4.10
C LEU A 89 -18.90 1.01 -4.26
N PRO A 90 -17.63 0.69 -4.60
CA PRO A 90 -16.60 1.70 -4.77
C PRO A 90 -16.92 2.60 -5.97
N ARG A 91 -16.61 3.90 -5.83
CA ARG A 91 -16.79 4.93 -6.85
C ARG A 91 -15.42 5.40 -7.37
N PRO A 92 -14.80 4.68 -8.33
CA PRO A 92 -13.41 4.87 -8.71
C PRO A 92 -13.07 6.26 -9.26
N HIS A 93 -14.05 6.93 -9.86
CA HIS A 93 -13.86 8.26 -10.45
C HIS A 93 -14.34 9.40 -9.55
N TRP A 94 -14.79 9.12 -8.32
CA TRP A 94 -15.32 10.16 -7.44
C TRP A 94 -14.25 11.21 -7.08
N ILE A 95 -13.09 10.76 -6.61
CA ILE A 95 -11.98 11.65 -6.23
C ILE A 95 -11.50 12.47 -7.43
N THR A 96 -11.28 11.84 -8.58
CA THR A 96 -10.79 12.54 -9.78
C THR A 96 -11.83 13.49 -10.37
N THR A 97 -13.13 13.24 -10.18
CA THR A 97 -14.20 14.15 -10.60
C THR A 97 -14.34 15.32 -9.63
N TYR A 98 -14.33 15.04 -8.32
CA TYR A 98 -14.59 16.05 -7.29
C TYR A 98 -13.38 16.97 -7.07
N TYR A 99 -12.17 16.40 -6.99
CA TYR A 99 -10.92 17.14 -6.78
C TYR A 99 -10.14 17.41 -8.08
N GLY A 100 -10.70 17.05 -9.24
CA GLY A 100 -10.18 17.40 -10.57
C GLY A 100 -9.04 16.56 -11.12
N GLY A 101 -8.49 15.64 -10.33
CA GLY A 101 -7.41 14.74 -10.77
C GLY A 101 -6.24 15.51 -11.36
N HIS A 102 -5.97 15.32 -12.65
CA HIS A 102 -4.86 15.97 -13.35
C HIS A 102 -5.12 17.43 -13.75
N ASP A 103 -6.37 17.89 -13.78
CA ASP A 103 -6.68 19.31 -14.06
C ASP A 103 -6.59 20.15 -12.77
N MET A 104 -5.40 20.13 -12.17
CA MET A 104 -5.14 20.82 -10.91
C MET A 104 -5.30 22.33 -11.04
N LYS A 105 -4.98 22.92 -12.21
CA LYS A 105 -5.12 24.36 -12.42
C LYS A 105 -6.59 24.79 -12.31
N LEU A 106 -7.50 24.05 -12.96
CA LEU A 106 -8.93 24.35 -12.91
C LEU A 106 -9.48 24.24 -11.48
N ILE A 107 -9.07 23.23 -10.72
CA ILE A 107 -9.59 23.03 -9.36
C ILE A 107 -8.98 23.96 -8.33
N LEU A 108 -7.68 24.24 -8.41
CA LEU A 108 -7.03 25.19 -7.50
C LEU A 108 -7.63 26.60 -7.65
N GLN A 109 -8.02 27.01 -8.86
CA GLN A 109 -8.78 28.26 -9.04
C GLN A 109 -10.08 28.33 -8.23
N LYS A 110 -10.72 27.18 -7.96
CA LYS A 110 -11.99 27.10 -7.23
C LYS A 110 -11.83 26.84 -5.74
N PHE A 111 -10.77 26.15 -5.33
CA PHE A 111 -10.64 25.58 -3.97
C PHE A 111 -9.49 26.18 -3.15
N GLY A 112 -8.40 26.65 -3.76
CA GLY A 112 -7.28 27.19 -3.00
C GLY A 112 -6.02 27.47 -3.82
N SER A 113 -5.14 28.29 -3.27
CA SER A 113 -3.84 28.62 -3.87
C SER A 113 -2.71 28.46 -2.84
N ASN A 114 -1.46 28.60 -3.28
CA ASN A 114 -0.27 28.58 -2.42
C ASN A 114 -0.02 27.23 -1.72
N ILE A 115 -0.14 26.13 -2.47
CA ILE A 115 0.14 24.77 -1.97
C ILE A 115 1.51 24.30 -2.45
N ILE A 116 2.32 23.78 -1.53
CA ILE A 116 3.61 23.15 -1.83
C ILE A 116 3.44 21.63 -1.71
N PHE A 117 3.70 20.91 -2.81
CA PHE A 117 3.77 19.45 -2.81
C PHE A 117 5.24 19.01 -2.70
N SER A 118 5.63 18.50 -1.53
CA SER A 118 6.96 17.92 -1.29
C SER A 118 6.93 16.41 -1.46
N ASN A 119 7.85 15.84 -2.24
CA ASN A 119 7.99 14.39 -2.43
C ASN A 119 9.42 13.95 -2.12
N GLY A 120 9.56 12.77 -1.52
CA GLY A 120 10.86 12.17 -1.19
C GLY A 120 11.32 11.20 -2.26
N LEU A 121 12.63 11.16 -2.55
CA LEU A 121 13.20 10.22 -3.54
C LEU A 121 13.12 8.73 -3.14
N LYS A 122 12.75 8.44 -1.89
CA LYS A 122 12.59 7.08 -1.35
C LYS A 122 11.15 6.77 -0.98
N ASP A 123 10.23 7.68 -1.24
CA ASP A 123 8.80 7.50 -0.96
C ASP A 123 8.19 6.63 -2.06
N PRO A 124 7.52 5.51 -1.73
CA PRO A 124 6.83 4.69 -2.73
C PRO A 124 5.48 5.26 -3.20
N TYR A 125 5.03 6.40 -2.65
CA TYR A 125 3.80 7.10 -3.08
C TYR A 125 3.99 8.03 -4.28
#